data_AF-A0A3M0YR72-F1
#
_entry.id   AF-A0A3M0YR72-F1
#
_cell.length_a   1.000
_cell.length_b   1.000
_cell.length_c   1.000
_cell.angle_alpha   90.00
_cell.angle_beta   90.00
_cell.angle_gamma   90.00
#
_symmetry.space_group_name_H-M   'P 1'
#
loop_
_entity.id
_entity.type
_entity.pdbx_description
1 polymer ?
#
loop_
_entity_poly.entity_id
_entity_poly.type
_entity_poly.pdbx_seq_one_letter_code
_entity_poly.pdbx_strand_id
1 'polypeptide(L)'
;MTDGADRTRGAITANTLMPFLVMGVLFILLFPLPPLLMDLFLVLNISLSMLILLMMFYLVRPMDLNVFPSLLLVMTLFRLSLNVASTKLILLQGNAGRVIDAFGKFVVGN
;
A
#
# COMPACT_ATOMS: atom_id res chain seq x y z
N MET A 1 -33.78 -37.47 30.48
CA MET A 1 -32.36 -37.24 30.80
C MET A 1 -31.54 -38.07 29.82
N THR A 2 -30.63 -37.61 28.96
CA THR A 2 -29.87 -36.36 28.76
C THR A 2 -29.17 -36.55 27.40
N ASP A 3 -29.45 -35.76 26.36
CA ASP A 3 -28.53 -35.62 25.21
C ASP A 3 -28.88 -34.39 24.36
N GLY A 4 -28.81 -33.21 24.99
CA GLY A 4 -28.89 -31.91 24.31
C GLY A 4 -27.55 -31.19 24.29
N ALA A 5 -26.46 -31.88 24.63
CA ALA A 5 -25.19 -31.28 25.02
C ALA A 5 -24.09 -31.32 23.93
N ASP A 6 -24.37 -31.87 22.74
CA ASP A 6 -23.32 -32.12 21.73
C ASP A 6 -23.44 -31.31 20.43
N ARG A 7 -24.40 -30.37 20.34
CA ARG A 7 -24.55 -29.49 19.16
C ARG A 7 -23.80 -28.15 19.26
N THR A 8 -23.23 -27.82 20.40
CA THR A 8 -22.45 -26.59 20.60
C THR A 8 -20.96 -26.76 20.32
N ARG A 9 -20.44 -27.99 20.16
CA ARG A 9 -19.01 -28.23 19.92
C ARG A 9 -18.58 -28.14 18.45
N GLY A 10 -19.48 -28.39 17.50
CA GLY A 10 -19.18 -28.31 16.05
C GLY A 10 -19.38 -26.92 15.41
N ALA A 11 -20.21 -26.06 16.01
CA ALA A 11 -20.44 -24.69 15.52
C ALA A 11 -19.34 -23.70 15.96
N ILE A 12 -18.68 -23.98 17.09
CA ILE A 12 -17.59 -23.14 17.60
C ILE A 12 -16.40 -23.19 16.63
N THR A 13 -16.07 -24.34 16.05
CA THR A 13 -14.93 -24.50 15.12
C THR A 13 -15.17 -23.83 13.78
N ALA A 14 -16.36 -23.95 13.18
CA ALA A 14 -16.65 -23.34 11.88
C ALA A 14 -16.73 -21.79 11.95
N ASN A 15 -17.27 -21.24 13.05
CA ASN A 15 -17.34 -19.79 13.28
C ASN A 15 -15.99 -19.18 13.74
N THR A 16 -15.09 -19.98 14.31
CA THR A 16 -13.70 -19.54 14.59
C THR A 16 -12.75 -19.74 13.42
N LEU A 17 -13.04 -20.66 12.50
CA LEU A 17 -12.23 -20.88 11.30
C LEU A 17 -12.24 -19.66 10.38
N MET A 18 -13.42 -19.04 10.18
CA MET A 18 -13.60 -17.83 9.36
C MET A 18 -12.69 -16.66 9.76
N PRO A 19 -12.68 -16.18 11.02
CA PRO A 19 -11.78 -15.11 11.45
C PRO A 19 -10.30 -15.50 11.39
N PHE A 20 -9.92 -16.77 11.61
CA PHE A 20 -8.53 -17.24 11.43
C PHE A 20 -8.09 -17.19 9.96
N LEU A 21 -9.00 -17.51 9.04
CA LEU A 21 -8.79 -17.43 7.60
C LEU A 21 -8.58 -15.97 7.15
N VAL A 22 -9.36 -15.03 7.69
CA VAL A 22 -9.18 -13.58 7.47
C VAL A 22 -7.87 -13.07 8.10
N MET A 23 -7.50 -13.60 9.27
CA MET A 23 -6.24 -13.30 9.93
C MET A 23 -5.01 -13.78 9.13
N GLY A 24 -5.12 -14.91 8.43
CA GLY A 24 -4.10 -15.41 7.49
C GLY A 24 -4.01 -14.61 6.19
N VAL A 25 -5.14 -14.09 5.69
CA VAL A 25 -5.17 -13.20 4.52
C VAL A 25 -4.54 -11.84 4.83
N LEU A 26 -4.75 -11.29 6.03
CA LEU A 26 -3.99 -10.13 6.53
C LEU A 26 -2.48 -10.45 6.64
N PHE A 27 -2.12 -11.68 6.98
CA PHE A 27 -0.74 -12.20 7.03
C PHE A 27 -0.04 -12.28 5.66
N ILE A 28 -0.80 -12.34 4.57
CA ILE A 28 -0.30 -12.35 3.18
C ILE A 28 -0.47 -10.97 2.51
N LEU A 29 -1.37 -10.11 2.99
CA LEU A 29 -1.34 -8.67 2.67
C LEU A 29 -0.04 -8.02 3.20
N LEU A 30 0.61 -8.68 4.15
CA LEU A 30 1.98 -8.52 4.65
C LEU A 30 3.07 -9.18 3.78
N PHE A 31 2.79 -9.76 2.60
CA PHE A 31 3.79 -10.42 1.73
C PHE A 31 4.73 -9.43 0.99
N PRO A 32 5.99 -9.29 1.43
CA PRO A 32 6.83 -8.13 1.15
C PRO A 32 7.18 -7.99 -0.34
N LEU A 33 7.04 -6.78 -0.88
CA LEU A 33 7.46 -6.47 -2.24
C LEU A 33 8.99 -6.44 -2.31
N PRO A 34 9.64 -6.98 -3.35
CA PRO A 34 11.09 -6.88 -3.49
C PRO A 34 11.52 -5.40 -3.49
N PRO A 35 12.63 -5.04 -2.80
CA PRO A 35 13.09 -3.65 -2.73
C PRO A 35 13.34 -2.99 -4.09
N LEU A 36 13.67 -3.78 -5.12
CA LEU A 36 13.86 -3.29 -6.48
C LEU A 36 12.58 -2.72 -7.11
N LEU A 37 11.45 -3.45 -6.99
CA LEU A 37 10.17 -2.96 -7.53
C LEU A 37 9.70 -1.73 -6.76
N MET A 38 9.97 -1.72 -5.46
CA MET A 38 9.61 -0.60 -4.60
C MET A 38 10.30 0.70 -5.02
N ASP A 39 11.62 0.66 -5.24
CA ASP A 39 12.38 1.79 -5.76
C ASP A 39 11.81 2.29 -7.09
N LEU A 40 11.48 1.38 -8.02
CA LEU A 40 10.93 1.74 -9.32
C LEU A 40 9.60 2.48 -9.19
N PHE A 41 8.66 1.94 -8.41
CA PHE A 41 7.35 2.58 -8.25
C PHE A 41 7.43 3.91 -7.50
N LEU A 42 8.33 4.03 -6.53
CA LEU A 42 8.56 5.28 -5.80
C LEU A 42 9.12 6.38 -6.72
N VAL A 43 10.15 6.05 -7.52
CA VAL A 43 10.69 7.00 -8.51
C VAL A 43 9.62 7.38 -9.53
N LEU A 44 8.86 6.41 -10.04
CA LEU A 44 7.75 6.65 -10.97
C LEU A 44 6.69 7.58 -10.36
N ASN A 45 6.33 7.39 -9.08
CA ASN A 45 5.36 8.24 -8.39
C ASN A 45 5.82 9.70 -8.33
N ILE A 46 7.09 9.92 -7.96
CA ILE A 46 7.67 11.26 -7.86
C ILE A 46 7.77 11.89 -9.26
N SER A 47 8.25 11.15 -10.26
CA SER A 47 8.33 11.61 -11.65
C SER A 47 6.96 11.98 -12.21
N LEU A 48 5.94 11.15 -12.00
CA LEU A 48 4.58 11.42 -12.49
C LEU A 48 3.94 12.60 -11.73
N SER A 49 4.21 12.74 -10.42
CA SER A 49 3.78 13.90 -9.64
C SER A 49 4.38 15.19 -10.18
N MET A 50 5.66 15.16 -10.56
CA MET A 50 6.36 16.30 -11.14
C MET A 50 5.90 16.60 -12.57
N LEU A 51 5.60 15.56 -13.37
CA LEU A 51 5.00 15.72 -14.70
C LEU A 51 3.63 16.38 -14.64
N ILE A 52 2.78 15.95 -13.70
CA ILE A 52 1.46 16.56 -13.50
C ILE A 52 1.61 18.01 -13.04
N LEU A 53 2.52 18.29 -12.11
CA LEU A 53 2.83 19.66 -11.69
C LEU A 53 3.22 20.53 -12.88
N LEU A 54 4.12 20.03 -13.74
CA LEU A 54 4.55 20.74 -14.93
C LEU A 54 3.38 20.94 -15.90
N MET A 55 2.55 19.91 -16.11
CA MET A 55 1.36 19.99 -16.94
C MET A 55 0.39 21.09 -16.45
N MET A 56 0.24 21.26 -15.13
CA MET A 56 -0.59 22.34 -14.56
C MET A 56 -0.10 23.74 -14.92
N PHE A 57 1.21 23.92 -15.11
CA PHE A 57 1.75 25.21 -15.57
C PHE A 57 1.48 25.49 -17.05
N TYR A 58 1.23 24.46 -17.86
CA TYR A 58 0.94 24.60 -19.30
C TYR A 58 -0.55 24.52 -19.67
N LEU A 59 -1.43 24.22 -18.72
CA LEU A 59 -2.88 24.09 -18.94
C LEU A 59 -3.54 25.46 -19.09
N VAL A 60 -3.88 25.85 -20.33
CA VAL A 60 -4.50 27.15 -20.66
C VAL A 60 -6.03 27.06 -20.80
N ARG A 61 -6.62 25.86 -20.94
CA ARG A 61 -8.07 25.69 -21.18
C ARG A 61 -8.79 24.97 -20.03
N PRO A 62 -10.00 25.43 -19.63
CA PRO A 62 -10.75 24.89 -18.49
C PRO A 62 -11.36 23.49 -18.72
N MET A 63 -11.39 22.99 -19.96
CA MET A 63 -11.95 21.68 -20.31
C MET A 63 -11.07 20.51 -19.83
N ASP A 64 -9.77 20.75 -19.67
CA ASP A 64 -8.81 19.77 -19.13
C ASP A 64 -8.88 19.68 -17.58
N LEU A 65 -9.58 20.61 -16.93
CA LEU A 65 -9.72 20.64 -15.47
C LEU A 65 -10.61 19.52 -14.94
N ASN A 66 -11.46 18.89 -15.76
CA ASN A 66 -12.33 17.80 -15.29
C ASN A 66 -11.57 16.46 -15.19
N VAL A 67 -10.51 16.29 -15.99
CA VAL A 67 -9.61 15.13 -15.92
C VAL A 67 -8.61 15.28 -14.77
N PHE A 68 -8.40 16.50 -14.29
CA PHE A 68 -7.43 16.78 -13.23
C PHE A 68 -7.78 16.15 -11.86
N PRO A 69 -9.00 16.31 -11.31
CA PRO A 69 -9.40 15.67 -10.05
C PRO A 69 -9.25 14.15 -10.06
N SER A 70 -9.61 13.50 -11.17
CA SER A 70 -9.51 12.04 -11.28
C SER A 70 -8.04 11.59 -11.35
N LEU A 71 -7.18 12.28 -12.10
CA LEU A 71 -5.73 12.02 -12.10
C LEU A 71 -5.10 12.22 -10.72
N LEU A 72 -5.47 13.29 -10.00
CA LEU A 72 -4.99 13.52 -8.63
C LEU A 72 -5.47 12.45 -7.65
N LEU A 73 -6.70 11.95 -7.79
CA LEU A 73 -7.25 10.88 -6.96
C LEU A 73 -6.47 9.58 -7.17
N VAL A 74 -6.25 9.19 -8.43
CA VAL A 74 -5.46 8.01 -8.81
C VAL A 74 -4.03 8.13 -8.26
N MET A 75 -3.39 9.28 -8.45
CA MET A 75 -2.05 9.53 -7.91
C MET A 75 -1.98 9.46 -6.39
N THR A 76 -3.02 9.94 -5.71
CA THR A 76 -3.10 9.89 -4.26
C THR A 76 -3.30 8.47 -3.76
N LEU A 77 -4.13 7.66 -4.42
CA LEU A 77 -4.25 6.23 -4.11
C LEU A 77 -2.93 5.50 -4.36
N PHE A 78 -2.26 5.76 -5.49
CA PHE A 78 -0.95 5.19 -5.78
C PHE A 78 0.09 5.56 -4.71
N ARG A 79 0.11 6.82 -4.25
CA ARG A 79 0.92 7.25 -3.10
C ARG A 79 0.57 6.47 -1.82
N LEU A 80 -0.71 6.31 -1.50
CA LEU A 80 -1.15 5.58 -0.31
C LEU A 80 -0.69 4.11 -0.35
N SER A 81 -0.87 3.44 -1.49
CA SER A 81 -0.46 2.05 -1.69
C SER A 81 1.04 1.86 -1.54
N LEU A 82 1.85 2.76 -2.12
CA LEU A 82 3.31 2.70 -1.96
C LEU A 82 3.75 2.97 -0.53
N ASN A 83 3.13 3.92 0.17
CA ASN A 83 3.45 4.15 1.57
C ASN A 83 3.18 2.92 2.44
N VAL A 84 2.03 2.27 2.28
CA VAL A 84 1.71 1.01 3.00
C VAL A 84 2.69 -0.11 2.65
N ALA A 85 3.07 -0.23 1.37
CA ALA A 85 4.07 -1.17 0.92
C ALA A 85 5.47 -0.88 1.51
N SER A 86 5.85 0.40 1.66
CA SER A 86 7.16 0.81 2.21
C SER A 86 7.29 0.43 3.66
N THR A 87 6.30 0.76 4.48
CA THR A 87 6.31 0.47 5.90
C THR A 87 6.38 -1.03 6.12
N LYS A 88 5.61 -1.80 5.35
CA LYS A 88 5.67 -3.26 5.37
C LYS A 88 7.06 -3.78 4.98
N LEU A 89 7.65 -3.28 3.91
CA LEU A 89 8.95 -3.72 3.44
C LEU A 89 10.07 -3.41 4.44
N ILE A 90 10.04 -2.20 5.01
CA ILE A 90 10.96 -1.75 6.07
C ILE A 90 10.83 -2.66 7.30
N LEU A 91 9.61 -2.94 7.76
CA LEU A 91 9.37 -3.73 8.97
C LEU A 91 9.66 -5.23 8.81
N LEU A 92 9.51 -5.80 7.61
CA LEU A 92 9.72 -7.23 7.36
C LEU A 92 11.15 -7.58 6.90
N GLN A 93 11.81 -6.71 6.15
CA GLN A 93 13.12 -7.01 5.54
C GLN A 93 14.25 -6.12 6.05
N GLY A 94 13.94 -4.99 6.72
CA GLY A 94 14.95 -4.01 7.15
C GLY A 94 15.64 -3.27 6.00
N ASN A 95 15.20 -3.50 4.76
CA ASN A 95 15.74 -2.88 3.55
C ASN A 95 14.60 -2.24 2.76
N ALA A 96 14.56 -0.90 2.77
CA ALA A 96 13.50 -0.11 2.15
C ALA A 96 13.64 0.03 0.62
N GLY A 97 14.82 -0.30 0.08
CA GLY A 97 15.23 0.06 -1.28
C GLY A 97 16.30 1.16 -1.27
N ARG A 98 17.08 1.23 -2.35
CA ARG A 98 18.22 2.15 -2.47
C ARG A 98 17.78 3.60 -2.56
N VAL A 99 16.61 3.87 -3.13
CA VAL A 99 16.11 5.24 -3.27
C VAL A 99 15.69 5.75 -1.90
N ILE A 100 14.94 4.96 -1.13
CA ILE A 100 14.54 5.35 0.24
C ILE A 100 15.78 5.53 1.14
N ASP A 101 16.77 4.63 1.07
CA ASP A 101 18.03 4.75 1.82
C ASP A 101 18.85 6.00 1.42
N ALA A 102 18.93 6.30 0.12
CA ALA A 102 19.63 7.47 -0.37
C ALA A 102 18.94 8.78 0.05
N PHE A 103 17.61 8.83 -0.04
CA PHE A 103 16.81 9.95 0.47
C PHE A 103 16.97 10.10 1.99
N GLY A 104 16.98 8.99 2.74
CA GLY A 104 17.21 9.00 4.19
C GLY A 104 18.57 9.61 4.55
N LYS A 105 19.65 9.17 3.90
CA LYS A 105 21.00 9.73 4.09
C LYS A 105 21.10 11.19 3.67
N PHE A 106 20.40 11.59 2.60
CA PHE A 106 20.37 12.97 2.13
C PHE A 106 19.66 13.90 3.12
N VAL A 107 18.52 13.48 3.68
CA VAL A 107 17.68 14.31 4.57
C VAL A 107 18.24 14.36 5.99
N VAL A 108 18.72 13.24 6.53
CA VAL A 108 19.22 13.18 7.91
C VAL A 108 20.54 13.94 8.05
N GLY A 109 21.27 14.14 6.94
CA GLY A 109 22.62 14.68 6.98
C GLY A 109 23.54 13.72 7.71
N ASN A 110 24.84 13.86 7.50
CA ASN A 110 25.81 13.21 8.36
C ASN A 110 26.00 14.07 9.61
#